data_AF-A0A7W8YQ23-F1
#
_entry.id   AF-A0A7W8YQ23-F1
#
_cell.length_a   1.000
_cell.length_b   1.000
_cell.length_c   1.000
_cell.angle_alpha   90.00
_cell.angle_beta   90.00
_cell.angle_gamma   90.00
#
_symmetry.space_group_name_H-M   'P 1'
#
loop_
_entity.id
_entity.type
_entity.pdbx_description
1 polymer ?
#
loop_
_entity_poly.entity_id
_entity_poly.type
_entity_poly.pdbx_seq_one_letter_code
_entity_poly.pdbx_strand_id
1 'polypeptide(L)'
;MNISPNPVKTESPLHRLLLRGIVIFYALLFSCGLVSSGYFLGGIVELKPIPMLGLLKYILLCILFLVLLINALRAITLNQAHLSRLSSSTGNFKWLFTLAVVLCIAAKAGLFDLSRAHPVEISYIQIGVLTVIAVFCYWSDGLLKAEEIFIEESEEEDFPQD
;
A
#
# COMPACT_ATOMS: atom_id res chain seq x y z
N MET A 1 0.06 24.20 45.04
CA MET A 1 0.73 24.20 43.73
C MET A 1 1.60 22.97 43.66
N ASN A 2 1.12 21.92 43.00
CA ASN A 2 1.91 20.72 42.74
C ASN A 2 2.10 20.64 41.23
N ILE A 3 3.29 21.03 40.77
CA ILE A 3 3.69 20.93 39.38
C ILE A 3 4.11 19.46 39.22
N SER A 4 3.23 18.63 38.68
CA SER A 4 3.64 17.33 38.13
C SER A 4 4.05 17.59 36.68
N PRO A 5 5.33 17.52 36.33
CA PRO A 5 5.73 17.48 34.94
C PRO A 5 5.51 16.03 34.50
N ASN A 6 4.33 15.68 34.00
CA ASN A 6 4.23 14.50 33.16
C ASN A 6 5.16 14.76 31.96
N PRO A 7 6.22 13.96 31.77
CA PRO A 7 7.05 14.13 30.60
C PRO A 7 6.16 13.72 29.43
N VAL A 8 5.79 14.71 28.60
CA VAL A 8 5.40 14.46 27.22
C VAL A 8 6.51 13.58 26.66
N LYS A 9 6.25 12.28 26.52
CA LYS A 9 7.20 11.31 25.95
C LYS A 9 7.39 11.77 24.52
N THR A 10 8.40 12.60 24.34
CA THR A 10 8.79 13.16 23.07
C THR A 10 9.13 11.97 22.21
N GLU A 11 8.28 11.68 21.21
CA GLU A 11 8.56 10.74 20.14
C GLU A 11 10.03 10.92 19.76
N SER A 12 10.85 9.87 19.94
CA SER A 12 12.27 10.02 19.68
C SER A 12 12.44 10.54 18.24
N PRO A 13 13.30 11.54 17.99
CA PRO A 13 13.45 12.13 16.66
C PRO A 13 13.83 11.09 15.59
N LEU A 14 14.43 9.98 16.03
CA LEU A 14 14.71 8.80 15.21
C LEU A 14 13.44 8.08 14.75
N HIS A 15 12.43 7.94 15.60
CA HIS A 15 11.16 7.29 15.27
C HIS A 15 10.39 8.07 14.19
N ARG A 16 10.28 9.40 14.35
CA ARG A 16 9.68 10.28 13.33
C ARG A 16 10.42 10.23 11.99
N LEU A 17 11.75 10.15 12.03
CA LEU A 17 12.57 10.04 10.82
C LEU A 17 12.32 8.70 10.11
N LEU A 18 12.22 7.62 10.87
CA LEU A 18 11.96 6.28 10.36
C LEU A 18 10.56 6.19 9.72
N LEU A 19 9.55 6.78 10.38
CA LEU A 19 8.18 6.84 9.86
C LEU A 19 8.09 7.63 8.55
N ARG A 20 8.78 8.78 8.45
CA ARG A 20 8.91 9.51 7.18
C ARG A 20 9.57 8.66 6.10
N GLY A 21 10.62 7.92 6.47
CA GLY A 21 11.28 6.97 5.57
C GLY A 21 10.30 5.95 5.00
N ILE A 22 9.49 5.33 5.86
CA ILE A 22 8.45 4.35 5.46
C ILE A 22 7.43 4.99 4.51
N VAL A 23 6.90 6.16 4.85
CA VAL A 23 5.90 6.87 4.02
C VAL A 23 6.48 7.24 2.65
N ILE A 24 7.72 7.73 2.60
CA ILE A 24 8.41 8.03 1.33
C ILE A 24 8.59 6.76 0.51
N PHE A 25 8.96 5.65 1.16
CA PHE A 25 9.13 4.37 0.49
C PHE A 25 7.82 3.86 -0.11
N TYR A 26 6.70 4.00 0.61
CA TYR A 26 5.36 3.74 0.08
C TYR A 26 5.05 4.59 -1.15
N ALA A 27 5.32 5.89 -1.10
CA ALA A 27 5.10 6.78 -2.25
C ALA A 27 5.91 6.35 -3.47
N LEU A 28 7.17 5.95 -3.28
CA LEU A 28 8.02 5.44 -4.36
C LEU A 28 7.48 4.12 -4.94
N LEU A 29 7.09 3.18 -4.08
CA LEU A 29 6.53 1.90 -4.50
C LEU A 29 5.22 2.05 -5.26
N PHE A 30 4.30 2.91 -4.78
CA PHE A 30 3.04 3.18 -5.47
C PHE A 30 3.25 3.93 -6.78
N SER A 31 4.22 4.84 -6.84
CA SER A 31 4.61 5.50 -8.09
C SER A 31 5.15 4.49 -9.11
N CYS A 32 5.97 3.53 -8.68
CA CYS A 32 6.45 2.45 -9.54
C CYS A 32 5.29 1.56 -10.04
N GLY A 33 4.34 1.22 -9.16
CA GLY A 33 3.11 0.52 -9.51
C GLY A 33 2.26 1.28 -10.54
N LEU A 34 2.14 2.59 -10.38
CA LEU A 34 1.39 3.46 -11.30
C LEU A 34 2.06 3.55 -12.68
N VAL A 35 3.37 3.82 -12.72
CA VAL A 35 4.13 3.94 -13.97
C VAL A 35 4.14 2.63 -14.74
N SER A 36 4.40 1.50 -14.07
CA SER A 36 4.36 0.19 -14.72
C SER A 36 2.97 -0.13 -15.25
N SER A 37 1.91 0.10 -14.48
CA SER A 37 0.53 -0.11 -14.94
C SER A 37 0.16 0.79 -16.12
N GLY A 38 0.57 2.06 -16.10
CA GLY A 38 0.37 3.00 -17.21
C GLY A 38 1.11 2.58 -18.48
N TYR A 39 2.34 2.07 -18.35
CA TYR A 39 3.11 1.54 -19.47
C TYR A 39 2.40 0.35 -20.14
N PHE A 40 1.94 -0.63 -19.36
CA PHE A 40 1.19 -1.77 -19.92
C PHE A 40 -0.19 -1.38 -20.45
N LEU A 41 -0.85 -0.39 -19.86
CA LEU A 41 -2.09 0.16 -20.39
C LEU A 41 -1.88 0.76 -21.79
N GLY A 42 -0.82 1.55 -21.98
CA GLY A 42 -0.44 2.09 -23.29
C GLY A 42 -0.23 0.98 -24.33
N GLY A 43 0.53 -0.06 -23.98
CA GLY A 43 0.75 -1.20 -24.86
C GLY A 43 -0.54 -1.95 -25.24
N ILE A 44 -1.50 -2.07 -24.32
CA ILE A 44 -2.79 -2.72 -24.62
C ILE A 44 -3.66 -1.91 -25.58
N VAL A 45 -3.64 -0.57 -25.47
CA VAL A 45 -4.42 0.31 -26.34
C VAL A 45 -3.93 0.27 -27.79
N GLU A 46 -2.65 -0.05 -28.00
CA GLU A 46 -2.05 -0.20 -29.33
C GLU A 46 -2.41 -1.54 -30.01
N LEU A 47 -2.84 -2.57 -29.25
CA LEU A 47 -3.24 -3.87 -29.79
C LEU A 47 -4.62 -3.79 -30.49
N LYS A 48 -4.71 -4.40 -31.68
CA LYS A 48 -5.98 -4.58 -32.41
C LYS A 48 -6.23 -6.07 -32.67
N PRO A 49 -7.34 -6.65 -32.18
CA PRO A 49 -8.39 -6.04 -31.36
C PRO A 49 -7.94 -5.76 -29.92
N ILE A 50 -8.52 -4.73 -29.30
CA ILE A 50 -8.18 -4.34 -27.93
C ILE A 50 -8.70 -5.41 -26.94
N PRO A 51 -7.85 -6.05 -26.14
CA PRO A 51 -8.28 -7.03 -25.14
C PRO A 51 -8.93 -6.31 -23.95
N MET A 52 -10.27 -6.26 -23.93
CA MET A 52 -11.06 -5.54 -22.92
C MET A 52 -10.75 -5.93 -21.47
N LEU A 53 -10.47 -7.21 -21.20
CA LEU A 53 -10.11 -7.68 -19.86
C LEU A 53 -8.76 -7.12 -19.38
N GLY A 54 -7.77 -7.07 -20.28
CA GLY A 54 -6.47 -6.49 -19.99
C GLY A 54 -6.54 -4.97 -19.81
N LEU A 55 -7.34 -4.30 -20.64
CA LEU A 55 -7.60 -2.87 -20.54
C LEU A 55 -8.20 -2.52 -19.17
N LEU A 56 -9.29 -3.19 -18.79
CA LEU A 56 -9.97 -2.96 -17.51
C LEU A 56 -9.04 -3.22 -16.32
N LYS A 57 -8.24 -4.29 -16.37
CA LYS A 57 -7.25 -4.62 -15.34
C LYS A 57 -6.27 -3.47 -15.11
N TYR A 58 -5.64 -2.94 -16.16
CA TYR A 58 -4.63 -1.89 -15.98
C TYR A 58 -5.24 -0.54 -15.60
N ILE A 59 -6.45 -0.22 -16.06
CA ILE A 59 -7.19 0.97 -15.59
C ILE A 59 -7.45 0.89 -14.08
N LEU A 60 -7.97 -0.26 -13.60
CA LEU A 60 -8.24 -0.45 -12.18
C LEU A 60 -6.96 -0.38 -11.34
N LEU A 61 -5.85 -0.96 -11.82
CA LEU A 61 -4.56 -0.86 -11.15
C LEU A 61 -4.02 0.57 -11.11
N CYS A 62 -4.15 1.34 -12.19
CA CYS A 62 -3.79 2.75 -12.20
C CYS A 62 -4.60 3.54 -11.17
N ILE A 63 -5.93 3.35 -11.11
CA ILE A 63 -6.79 4.03 -10.13
C ILE A 63 -6.38 3.64 -8.70
N LEU A 64 -6.19 2.34 -8.45
CA LEU A 64 -5.77 1.83 -7.15
C LEU A 64 -4.45 2.47 -6.69
N PHE A 65 -3.41 2.42 -7.53
CA PHE A 65 -2.11 3.00 -7.19
C PHE A 65 -2.15 4.53 -7.06
N LEU A 66 -3.00 5.21 -7.83
CA LEU A 66 -3.19 6.65 -7.69
C LEU A 66 -3.80 7.02 -6.33
N VAL A 67 -4.86 6.31 -5.91
CA VAL A 67 -5.50 6.51 -4.60
C VAL A 67 -4.50 6.25 -3.47
N LEU A 68 -3.74 5.15 -3.55
CA LEU A 68 -2.71 4.80 -2.58
C LEU A 68 -1.58 5.83 -2.52
N LEU A 69 -1.14 6.33 -3.69
CA LEU A 69 -0.12 7.36 -3.77
C LEU A 69 -0.60 8.66 -3.13
N ILE A 70 -1.84 9.08 -3.37
CA ILE A 70 -2.41 10.28 -2.73
C ILE A 70 -2.44 10.12 -1.21
N ASN A 71 -2.83 8.94 -0.71
CA ASN A 71 -2.81 8.67 0.74
C ASN A 71 -1.40 8.71 1.32
N ALA A 72 -0.41 8.11 0.64
CA ALA A 72 0.98 8.17 1.05
C ALA A 72 1.53 9.60 1.06
N LEU A 73 1.25 10.39 0.00
CA LEU A 73 1.66 11.79 -0.08
C LEU A 73 1.04 12.64 1.04
N ARG A 74 -0.23 12.39 1.40
CA ARG A 74 -0.88 13.06 2.53
C ARG A 74 -0.26 12.67 3.86
N ALA A 75 0.20 11.43 4.02
CA ALA A 75 0.87 10.97 5.23
C ALA A 75 2.28 11.55 5.41
N ILE A 76 2.88 12.17 4.38
CA ILE A 76 4.19 12.86 4.50
C ILE A 76 4.13 13.99 5.52
N THR A 77 2.95 14.61 5.70
CA THR A 77 2.76 15.67 6.70
C THR A 77 2.86 15.15 8.13
N LEU A 78 2.98 13.82 8.34
CA LEU A 78 2.98 13.16 9.64
C LEU A 78 1.77 13.53 10.51
N ASN A 79 0.66 13.95 9.89
CA ASN A 79 -0.57 14.16 10.63
C ASN A 79 -1.12 12.79 11.04
N GLN A 80 -1.45 12.62 12.32
CA GLN A 80 -1.89 11.36 12.90
C GLN A 80 -3.09 10.77 12.15
N ALA A 81 -4.07 11.61 11.77
CA ALA A 81 -5.23 11.19 10.99
C ALA A 81 -4.88 10.70 9.56
N HIS A 82 -3.75 11.14 9.00
CA HIS A 82 -3.27 10.66 7.70
C HIS A 82 -2.47 9.37 7.83
N LEU A 83 -1.71 9.21 8.91
CA LEU A 83 -0.96 8.00 9.21
C LEU A 83 -1.88 6.81 9.52
N SER A 84 -2.93 7.00 10.34
CA SER A 84 -3.91 5.93 10.61
C SER A 84 -4.66 5.51 9.35
N ARG A 85 -5.04 6.47 8.49
CA ARG A 85 -5.65 6.17 7.19
C ARG A 85 -4.69 5.40 6.27
N LEU A 86 -3.41 5.75 6.26
CA LEU A 86 -2.40 5.02 5.47
C LEU A 86 -2.23 3.59 6.02
N SER A 87 -2.10 3.44 7.33
CA SER A 87 -1.96 2.15 8.02
C SER A 87 -3.17 1.24 7.80
N SER A 88 -4.39 1.74 7.99
CA SER A 88 -5.63 1.01 7.70
C SER A 88 -5.73 0.61 6.23
N SER A 89 -5.34 1.51 5.32
CA SER A 89 -5.32 1.25 3.89
C SER A 89 -4.31 0.15 3.54
N THR A 90 -3.05 0.26 3.98
CA THR A 90 -2.01 -0.73 3.69
C THR A 90 -2.29 -2.07 4.36
N GLY A 91 -2.90 -2.06 5.55
CA GLY A 91 -3.38 -3.25 6.26
C GLY A 91 -4.44 -4.05 5.49
N ASN A 92 -5.39 -3.37 4.84
CA ASN A 92 -6.39 -4.01 3.99
C ASN A 92 -5.79 -4.43 2.62
N PHE A 93 -5.02 -3.54 1.99
CA PHE A 93 -4.49 -3.78 0.66
C PHE A 93 -3.35 -4.80 0.61
N LYS A 94 -2.63 -5.08 1.71
CA LYS A 94 -1.59 -6.13 1.72
C LYS A 94 -2.13 -7.51 1.36
N TRP A 95 -3.33 -7.84 1.83
CA TRP A 95 -4.00 -9.10 1.49
C TRP A 95 -4.44 -9.10 0.03
N LEU A 96 -4.95 -7.96 -0.47
CA LEU A 96 -5.34 -7.80 -1.86
C LEU A 96 -4.13 -7.93 -2.81
N PHE A 97 -2.98 -7.33 -2.47
CA PHE A 97 -1.74 -7.49 -3.22
C PHE A 97 -1.21 -8.93 -3.17
N THR A 98 -1.28 -9.58 -2.02
CA THR A 98 -0.87 -10.98 -1.88
C THR A 98 -1.72 -11.90 -2.73
N LEU A 99 -3.05 -11.75 -2.67
CA LEU A 99 -3.97 -12.49 -3.54
C LEU A 99 -3.69 -12.19 -5.02
N ALA A 100 -3.45 -10.94 -5.39
CA ALA A 100 -3.11 -10.57 -6.76
C ALA A 100 -1.81 -11.25 -7.24
N VAL A 101 -0.78 -11.30 -6.39
CA VAL A 101 0.49 -12.00 -6.69
C VAL A 101 0.26 -13.50 -6.87
N VAL A 102 -0.43 -14.15 -5.92
CA VAL A 102 -0.73 -15.59 -5.97
C VAL A 102 -1.54 -15.92 -7.22
N LEU A 103 -2.58 -15.14 -7.53
CA LEU A 103 -3.39 -15.33 -8.74
C LEU A 103 -2.56 -15.12 -10.02
N CYS A 104 -1.66 -14.13 -10.03
CA CYS A 104 -0.79 -13.90 -11.19
C CYS A 104 0.21 -15.05 -11.39
N ILE A 105 0.80 -15.58 -10.32
CA ILE A 105 1.70 -16.73 -10.37
C ILE A 105 0.94 -17.98 -10.81
N ALA A 106 -0.24 -18.24 -10.23
CA ALA A 106 -1.08 -19.37 -10.57
C ALA A 106 -1.54 -19.35 -12.04
N ALA A 107 -2.00 -18.19 -12.53
CA ALA A 107 -2.35 -18.00 -13.93
C ALA A 107 -1.15 -18.20 -14.86
N LYS A 108 0.03 -17.72 -14.46
CA LYS A 108 1.25 -17.91 -15.24
C LYS A 108 1.77 -19.35 -15.23
N ALA A 109 1.54 -20.08 -14.14
CA ALA A 109 1.82 -21.51 -14.02
C ALA A 109 0.81 -22.40 -14.78
N GLY A 110 -0.19 -21.80 -15.43
CA GLY A 110 -1.19 -22.53 -16.22
C GLY A 110 -2.31 -23.17 -15.40
N LEU A 111 -2.47 -22.81 -14.12
CA LEU A 111 -3.53 -23.39 -13.26
C LEU A 111 -4.95 -22.99 -13.70
N PHE A 112 -5.09 -21.91 -14.47
CA PHE A 112 -6.38 -21.43 -15.01
C PHE A 112 -6.56 -21.73 -16.51
N ASP A 113 -5.67 -22.52 -17.10
CA ASP A 113 -5.65 -22.80 -18.54
C ASP A 113 -6.64 -23.93 -18.92
N LEU A 114 -7.92 -23.70 -18.63
CA LEU A 114 -9.02 -24.64 -18.92
C LEU A 114 -9.52 -24.56 -20.37
N SER A 115 -9.09 -23.56 -21.15
CA SER A 115 -9.45 -23.40 -22.56
C SER A 115 -8.41 -22.50 -23.26
N ARG A 116 -7.67 -23.08 -24.22
CA ARG A 116 -6.57 -22.49 -25.01
C ARG A 116 -6.95 -21.29 -25.91
N ALA A 117 -7.94 -20.47 -25.56
CA ALA A 117 -8.41 -19.41 -26.44
C ALA A 117 -7.57 -18.12 -26.34
N HIS A 118 -7.17 -17.70 -25.14
CA HIS A 118 -6.37 -16.47 -24.97
C HIS A 118 -5.52 -16.53 -23.68
N PRO A 119 -4.22 -16.86 -23.75
CA PRO A 119 -3.36 -16.75 -22.57
C PRO A 119 -3.34 -15.28 -22.13
N VAL A 120 -3.78 -15.01 -20.89
CA VAL A 120 -3.66 -13.68 -20.29
C VAL A 120 -2.18 -13.40 -20.14
N GLU A 121 -1.65 -12.45 -20.91
CA GLU A 121 -0.25 -12.11 -20.83
C GLU A 121 0.04 -11.37 -19.52
N ILE A 122 0.67 -12.07 -18.57
CA ILE A 122 0.99 -11.52 -17.25
C ILE A 122 2.46 -11.11 -17.23
N SER A 123 2.70 -9.80 -17.16
CA SER A 123 4.04 -9.24 -17.07
C SER A 123 4.76 -9.66 -15.77
N TYR A 124 6.00 -10.14 -15.92
CA TYR A 124 6.89 -10.43 -14.78
C TYR A 124 7.21 -9.18 -13.95
N ILE A 125 7.31 -8.02 -14.61
CA ILE A 125 7.60 -6.74 -13.94
C ILE A 125 6.45 -6.41 -12.98
N GLN A 126 5.20 -6.57 -13.42
CA GLN A 126 4.04 -6.29 -12.59
C GLN A 126 3.95 -7.23 -11.38
N ILE A 127 4.23 -8.52 -11.58
CA ILE A 127 4.30 -9.49 -10.47
C ILE A 127 5.37 -9.07 -9.47
N GLY A 128 6.56 -8.70 -9.97
CA GLY A 128 7.67 -8.24 -9.14
C GLY A 128 7.30 -7.01 -8.31
N VAL A 129 6.73 -5.98 -8.94
CA VAL A 129 6.27 -4.75 -8.26
C VAL A 129 5.23 -5.08 -7.19
N LEU A 130 4.20 -5.86 -7.52
CA LEU A 130 3.17 -6.26 -6.56
C LEU A 130 3.75 -7.09 -5.39
N THR A 131 4.73 -7.95 -5.67
CA THR A 131 5.42 -8.75 -4.64
C THR A 131 6.21 -7.87 -3.70
N VAL A 132 7.01 -6.95 -4.22
CA VAL A 132 7.79 -6.00 -3.40
C VAL A 132 6.86 -5.15 -2.54
N ILE A 133 5.76 -4.66 -3.10
CA ILE A 133 4.74 -3.92 -2.35
C ILE A 133 4.15 -4.78 -1.24
N ALA A 134 3.73 -6.01 -1.54
CA ALA A 134 3.15 -6.92 -0.55
C ALA A 134 4.13 -7.20 0.61
N VAL A 135 5.38 -7.54 0.30
CA VAL A 135 6.42 -7.78 1.29
C VAL A 135 6.66 -6.53 2.15
N PHE A 136 6.77 -5.36 1.52
CA PHE A 136 6.96 -4.11 2.25
C PHE A 136 5.75 -3.77 3.14
N CYS A 137 4.52 -4.03 2.69
CA CYS A 137 3.33 -3.87 3.51
C CYS A 137 3.39 -4.78 4.74
N TYR A 138 3.73 -6.06 4.61
CA TYR A 138 3.84 -6.97 5.77
C TYR A 138 4.94 -6.56 6.75
N TRP A 139 6.10 -6.14 6.23
CA TRP A 139 7.21 -5.73 7.08
C TRP A 139 6.91 -4.44 7.86
N SER A 140 6.29 -3.46 7.20
CA SER A 140 5.98 -2.16 7.83
C SER A 140 4.69 -2.16 8.65
N ASP A 141 3.78 -3.11 8.45
CA ASP A 141 2.53 -3.26 9.24
C ASP A 141 2.81 -3.39 10.75
N GLY A 142 3.88 -4.10 11.13
CA GLY A 142 4.27 -4.22 12.54
C GLY A 142 4.75 -2.91 13.16
N LEU A 143 5.42 -2.07 12.38
CA LEU A 143 5.90 -0.75 12.80
C LEU A 143 4.76 0.28 12.87
N LEU A 144 3.83 0.24 11.91
CA LEU A 144 2.68 1.14 11.84
C LEU A 144 1.63 0.83 12.93
N LYS A 145 1.40 -0.44 13.24
CA LYS A 145 0.48 -0.85 14.31
C LYS A 145 0.99 -0.56 15.71
N ALA A 146 2.32 -0.60 15.90
CA ALA A 146 2.92 -0.18 17.17
C ALA A 146 2.62 1.31 17.45
N GLU A 147 2.44 2.12 16.41
CA GLU A 147 2.04 3.52 16.54
C GLU A 147 0.53 3.65 16.85
N GLU A 148 -0.33 2.86 16.22
CA GLU A 148 -1.78 2.84 16.50
C GLU A 148 -2.10 2.43 17.95
N ILE A 149 -1.39 1.43 18.49
CA ILE A 149 -1.60 0.94 19.88
C ILE A 149 -1.14 1.99 20.90
N PHE A 150 -0.05 2.72 20.61
CA PHE A 150 0.41 3.81 21.46
C PHE A 150 -0.60 4.98 21.52
N ILE A 151 -1.43 5.13 20.49
CA ILE A 151 -2.47 6.16 20.38
C ILE A 151 -3.72 5.77 21.20
N GLU A 152 -4.18 4.52 21.13
CA GLU A 152 -5.33 4.07 21.95
C GLU A 152 -5.03 4.18 23.45
N GLU A 153 -3.83 3.79 23.89
CA GLU A 153 -3.43 3.92 25.30
C GLU A 153 -3.31 5.38 25.79
N SER A 154 -3.08 6.34 24.88
CA SER A 154 -2.95 7.76 25.26
C SER A 154 -4.24 8.57 25.17
N GLU A 155 -5.24 8.12 24.40
CA GLU A 155 -6.59 8.70 24.41
C GLU A 155 -7.48 8.20 25.56
N GLU A 156 -7.25 6.98 26.08
CA GLU A 156 -8.00 6.44 27.23
C GLU A 156 -7.58 7.05 28.60
N GLU A 157 -6.38 7.61 28.71
CA GLU A 157 -5.89 8.24 29.96
C GLU A 157 -6.37 9.70 30.17
N ASP A 158 -7.02 10.33 29.17
CA ASP A 158 -7.43 11.76 29.22
C ASP A 158 -8.92 11.96 29.59
N PHE A 159 -9.65 10.90 29.96
CA PHE A 159 -10.97 11.05 30.58
C PHE A 159 -10.80 11.30 32.08
N PRO A 160 -11.24 12.46 32.62
CA PRO A 160 -11.31 12.63 34.06
C PRO A 160 -12.28 11.59 34.61
N GLN A 161 -11.79 10.70 35.47
CA GLN A 161 -12.66 9.96 36.36
C GLN A 161 -13.32 10.99 37.29
N ASP A 162 -14.60 11.25 37.03
CA ASP A 162 -15.48 12.09 37.87
C ASP A 162 -15.46 11.66 39.34
#